data_AF-A0A6G3XQ68-F1
#
_entry.id   AF-A0A6G3XQ68-F1
#
_cell.length_a   1.000
_cell.length_b   1.000
_cell.length_c   1.000
_cell.angle_alpha   90.00
_cell.angle_beta   90.00
_cell.angle_gamma   90.00
#
_symmetry.space_group_name_H-M   'P 1'
#
loop_
_entity.id
_entity.type
_entity.pdbx_description
1 polymer ?
#
loop_
_entity_poly.entity_id
_entity_poly.type
_entity_poly.pdbx_seq_one_letter_code
_entity_poly.pdbx_strand_id
1 'polypeptide(L)'
;QGDDVILFGLTAIRNVGQNVVDSIIRSRKAKGKYSTFPDFLDKVEAVVCNKRTVESLIKAGAFDEMGHTRKGLVAHHEPMIDNVVQVKRKEAEGQFDLFGGGEEESGEPGFGLDVEFSDIEWEKAYLLAQEREMLGLYVSDHPLFG
;
A
#
# COMPACT_ATOMS: atom_id res chain seq x y z
N GLN A 1 0.39 -20.38 2.13
CA GLN A 1 -0.96 -20.40 2.73
C GLN A 1 -1.69 -21.60 2.16
N GLY A 2 -2.24 -22.47 3.01
CA GLY A 2 -2.94 -23.70 2.62
C GLY A 2 -4.41 -23.47 2.25
N ASP A 3 -5.09 -24.52 1.79
CA ASP A 3 -6.42 -24.51 1.17
C ASP A 3 -7.62 -24.14 2.08
N ASP A 4 -7.38 -23.80 3.36
CA ASP A 4 -8.41 -23.49 4.37
C ASP A 4 -8.50 -21.99 4.75
N VAL A 5 -8.04 -21.08 3.88
CA VAL A 5 -8.07 -19.63 4.15
C VAL A 5 -9.00 -18.93 3.17
N ILE A 6 -10.02 -18.24 3.70
CA ILE A 6 -10.88 -17.33 2.92
C ILE A 6 -10.25 -15.95 2.93
N LEU A 7 -9.87 -15.45 1.75
CA LEU A 7 -9.29 -14.12 1.59
C LEU A 7 -10.38 -13.07 1.34
N PHE A 8 -10.23 -11.92 1.97
CA PHE A 8 -11.06 -10.75 1.68
C PHE A 8 -10.65 -10.10 0.36
N GLY A 9 -11.62 -9.81 -0.50
CA GLY A 9 -11.39 -9.09 -1.75
C GLY A 9 -11.09 -7.61 -1.50
N LEU A 10 -10.12 -7.04 -2.21
CA LEU A 10 -9.76 -5.62 -2.09
C LEU A 10 -10.92 -4.67 -2.44
N THR A 11 -11.88 -5.11 -3.24
CA THR A 11 -13.09 -4.36 -3.60
C THR A 11 -14.07 -4.21 -2.44
N ALA A 12 -13.96 -5.03 -1.39
CA ALA A 12 -14.78 -4.91 -0.19
C ALA A 12 -14.28 -3.79 0.75
N ILE A 13 -13.08 -3.27 0.52
CA ILE A 13 -12.48 -2.22 1.35
C ILE A 13 -13.14 -0.88 1.01
N ARG A 14 -13.64 -0.19 2.04
CA ARG A 14 -14.22 1.14 1.91
C ARG A 14 -13.23 2.09 1.23
N ASN A 15 -13.74 2.94 0.33
CA ASN A 15 -12.95 3.90 -0.45
C ASN A 15 -11.99 3.29 -1.49
N VAL A 16 -12.07 1.99 -1.75
CA VAL A 16 -11.31 1.32 -2.83
C VAL A 16 -12.27 0.99 -3.98
N GLY A 17 -12.02 1.61 -5.15
CA GLY A 17 -12.84 1.40 -6.35
C GLY A 17 -12.37 0.20 -7.17
N GLN A 18 -13.26 -0.38 -7.98
CA GLN A 18 -12.95 -1.50 -8.88
C GLN A 18 -11.78 -1.16 -9.82
N ASN A 19 -11.75 0.07 -10.35
CA ASN A 19 -10.68 0.56 -11.21
C ASN A 19 -9.29 0.54 -10.54
N VAL A 20 -9.23 0.85 -9.23
CA VAL A 20 -8.00 0.78 -8.43
C VAL A 20 -7.57 -0.68 -8.29
N VAL A 21 -8.50 -1.57 -7.94
CA VAL A 21 -8.19 -3.01 -7.77
C VAL A 21 -7.69 -3.62 -9.08
N ASP A 22 -8.35 -3.32 -10.20
CA ASP A 22 -7.93 -3.81 -11.52
C ASP A 22 -6.53 -3.31 -11.88
N SER A 23 -6.22 -2.04 -11.55
CA SER A 23 -4.88 -1.46 -11.75
C SER A 23 -3.83 -2.18 -10.89
N ILE A 24 -4.10 -2.41 -9.60
CA ILE A 24 -3.21 -3.19 -8.71
C ILE A 24 -2.95 -4.59 -9.28
N ILE A 25 -4.00 -5.30 -9.73
CA ILE A 25 -3.86 -6.64 -10.31
C ILE A 25 -3.02 -6.60 -11.58
N ARG A 26 -3.26 -5.64 -12.48
CA ARG A 26 -2.48 -5.49 -13.72
C ARG A 26 -1.02 -5.18 -13.42
N SER A 27 -0.73 -4.21 -12.56
CA SER A 27 0.63 -3.86 -12.16
C SER A 27 1.35 -5.05 -11.55
N ARG A 28 0.70 -5.82 -10.67
CA ARG A 28 1.28 -7.04 -10.08
C ARG A 28 1.55 -8.13 -11.12
N LYS A 29 0.68 -8.30 -12.11
CA LYS A 29 0.88 -9.26 -13.22
C LYS A 29 2.04 -8.85 -14.13
N ALA A 30 2.19 -7.55 -14.39
CA ALA A 30 3.20 -7.03 -15.30
C ALA A 30 4.59 -6.87 -14.65
N LYS A 31 4.63 -6.41 -13.39
CA LYS A 31 5.87 -6.03 -12.68
C LYS A 31 6.25 -6.97 -11.53
N GLY A 32 5.48 -8.04 -11.31
CA GLY A 32 5.71 -9.01 -10.25
C GLY A 32 5.08 -8.65 -8.91
N LYS A 33 5.40 -9.44 -7.88
CA LYS A 33 4.87 -9.24 -6.52
C LYS A 33 5.39 -7.93 -5.90
N TYR A 34 4.60 -7.39 -4.98
CA TYR A 34 5.00 -6.29 -4.11
C TYR A 34 5.72 -6.86 -2.89
N SER A 35 6.97 -6.48 -2.66
CA SER A 35 7.79 -6.94 -1.52
C SER A 35 7.64 -6.04 -0.30
N THR A 36 7.56 -4.73 -0.52
CA THR A 36 7.45 -3.70 0.53
C THR A 36 6.43 -2.63 0.13
N PHE A 37 6.07 -1.73 1.05
CA PHE A 37 5.18 -0.61 0.74
C PHE A 37 5.79 0.38 -0.27
N PRO A 38 7.08 0.76 -0.16
CA PRO A 38 7.80 1.45 -1.23
C PRO A 38 7.69 0.77 -2.60
N ASP A 39 7.95 -0.55 -2.66
CA ASP A 39 7.89 -1.32 -3.90
C ASP A 39 6.47 -1.36 -4.49
N PHE A 40 5.44 -1.37 -3.65
CA PHE A 40 4.05 -1.20 -4.09
C PHE A 40 3.83 0.16 -4.77
N LEU A 41 4.24 1.27 -4.13
CA LEU A 41 4.06 2.62 -4.68
C LEU A 41 4.83 2.84 -5.98
N ASP A 42 6.03 2.26 -6.09
CA ASP A 42 6.83 2.30 -7.31
C ASP A 42 6.13 1.58 -8.47
N LYS A 43 5.66 0.35 -8.23
CA LYS A 43 5.09 -0.51 -9.29
C LYS A 43 3.69 -0.11 -9.74
N VAL A 44 2.82 0.38 -8.86
CA VAL A 44 1.42 0.72 -9.19
C VAL A 44 1.29 1.93 -10.13
N GLU A 45 0.16 2.04 -10.80
CA GLU A 45 -0.15 3.23 -11.62
C GLU A 45 -0.63 4.39 -10.72
N ALA A 46 -0.52 5.62 -11.22
CA ALA A 46 -0.90 6.83 -10.49
C ALA A 46 -2.37 6.85 -10.00
N VAL A 47 -3.27 6.12 -10.67
CA VAL A 47 -4.68 5.97 -10.25
C VAL A 47 -4.83 5.30 -8.87
N VAL A 48 -3.84 4.50 -8.46
CA VAL A 48 -3.80 3.83 -7.15
C VAL A 48 -3.26 4.76 -6.07
N CYS A 49 -2.42 5.73 -6.43
CA CYS A 49 -1.74 6.66 -5.53
C CYS A 49 -2.66 7.78 -5.00
N ASN A 50 -3.83 7.43 -4.50
CA ASN A 50 -4.74 8.34 -3.80
C ASN A 50 -4.59 8.15 -2.28
N LYS A 51 -4.32 9.24 -1.54
CA LYS A 51 -4.10 9.23 -0.09
C LYS A 51 -5.19 8.46 0.66
N ARG A 52 -6.46 8.79 0.43
CA ARG A 52 -7.59 8.14 1.10
C ARG A 52 -7.72 6.66 0.76
N THR A 53 -7.48 6.30 -0.50
CA THR A 53 -7.53 4.89 -0.94
C THR A 53 -6.39 4.08 -0.32
N VAL A 54 -5.17 4.60 -0.32
CA VAL A 54 -4.00 3.94 0.27
C VAL A 54 -4.14 3.83 1.78
N GLU A 55 -4.59 4.89 2.47
CA GLU A 55 -4.88 4.84 3.90
C GLU A 55 -5.92 3.75 4.24
N SER A 56 -6.96 3.61 3.41
CA SER A 56 -7.98 2.57 3.59
C SER A 56 -7.41 1.16 3.39
N LEU A 57 -6.51 0.97 2.41
CA LEU A 57 -5.78 -0.29 2.21
C LEU A 57 -4.88 -0.62 3.43
N ILE A 58 -4.15 0.37 3.95
CA ILE A 58 -3.32 0.22 5.16
C ILE A 58 -4.19 -0.21 6.34
N LYS A 59 -5.26 0.55 6.62
CA LYS A 59 -6.15 0.31 7.75
C LYS A 59 -6.92 -1.01 7.65
N ALA A 60 -7.17 -1.50 6.43
CA ALA A 60 -7.78 -2.80 6.19
C ALA A 60 -6.80 -3.99 6.31
N GLY A 61 -5.50 -3.75 6.42
CA GLY A 61 -4.48 -4.81 6.54
C GLY A 61 -3.93 -5.34 5.23
N ALA A 62 -4.13 -4.63 4.12
CA ALA A 62 -3.66 -5.08 2.81
C ALA A 62 -2.12 -5.19 2.69
N PHE A 63 -1.38 -4.60 3.65
CA PHE A 63 0.08 -4.55 3.66
C PHE A 63 0.72 -5.27 4.87
N ASP A 64 -0.06 -5.99 5.69
CA ASP A 64 0.44 -6.59 6.94
C ASP A 64 1.57 -7.63 6.71
N GLU A 65 1.56 -8.30 5.55
CA GLU A 65 2.62 -9.27 5.17
C GLU A 65 3.91 -8.60 4.66
N MET A 66 3.95 -7.27 4.52
CA MET A 66 5.11 -6.52 4.00
C MET A 66 6.11 -6.10 5.10
N GLY A 67 5.86 -6.46 6.36
CA GLY A 67 6.78 -6.19 7.47
C GLY A 67 6.77 -4.74 7.97
N HIS A 68 5.74 -3.96 7.65
CA HIS A 68 5.56 -2.60 8.16
C HIS A 68 4.38 -2.56 9.13
N THR A 69 4.50 -1.77 10.20
CA THR A 69 3.36 -1.49 11.10
C THR A 69 2.33 -0.61 10.38
N ARG A 70 1.04 -0.85 10.62
CA ARG A 70 -0.03 0.01 10.09
C ARG A 70 0.13 1.44 10.59
N LYS A 71 0.52 1.61 11.87
CA LYS A 71 0.85 2.92 12.45
C LYS A 71 1.96 3.64 11.68
N GLY A 72 3.06 2.95 11.41
CA GLY A 72 4.20 3.50 10.66
C GLY A 72 3.78 3.91 9.25
N LEU A 73 3.05 3.04 8.54
CA LEU A 73 2.55 3.36 7.21
C LEU A 73 1.62 4.57 7.22
N VAL A 74 0.64 4.65 8.13
CA VAL A 74 -0.28 5.80 8.21
C VAL A 74 0.46 7.09 8.54
N ALA A 75 1.51 7.06 9.35
CA ALA A 75 2.29 8.26 9.67
C ALA A 75 3.04 8.85 8.45
N HIS A 76 3.39 8.04 7.46
CA HIS A 76 4.27 8.44 6.35
C HIS A 76 3.66 8.31 4.95
N HIS A 77 2.52 7.65 4.78
CA HIS A 77 1.96 7.38 3.45
C HIS A 77 1.68 8.64 2.63
N GLU A 78 1.21 9.72 3.26
CA GLU A 78 0.86 10.95 2.56
C GLU A 78 2.04 11.59 1.81
N PRO A 79 3.17 11.93 2.48
CA PRO A 79 4.33 12.50 1.78
C PRO A 79 4.94 11.54 0.76
N MET A 80 4.93 10.22 1.02
CA MET A 80 5.40 9.23 0.06
C MET A 80 4.55 9.22 -1.22
N ILE A 81 3.22 9.29 -1.08
CA ILE A 81 2.29 9.39 -2.21
C ILE A 81 2.52 10.70 -2.98
N ASP A 82 2.70 11.83 -2.29
CA ASP A 82 2.95 13.12 -2.93
C ASP A 82 4.22 13.06 -3.80
N ASN A 83 5.31 12.47 -3.29
CA ASN A 83 6.55 12.27 -4.04
C ASN A 83 6.35 11.41 -5.28
N VAL A 84 5.73 10.24 -5.10
CA VAL A 84 5.51 9.25 -6.17
C VAL A 84 4.63 9.80 -7.29
N VAL A 85 3.59 10.55 -6.94
CA VAL A 85 2.70 11.17 -7.92
C VAL A 85 3.46 12.18 -8.77
N GLN A 86 4.37 12.96 -8.19
CA GLN A 86 5.22 13.87 -8.95
C GLN A 86 6.15 13.12 -9.92
N VAL A 87 6.78 12.03 -9.48
CA VAL A 87 7.65 11.19 -10.32
C VAL A 87 6.87 10.61 -11.51
N LYS A 88 5.75 9.93 -11.24
CA LYS A 88 4.90 9.32 -12.28
C LYS A 88 4.34 10.34 -13.28
N ARG A 89 4.08 11.56 -12.82
CA ARG A 89 3.64 12.65 -13.70
C ARG A 89 4.75 13.08 -14.67
N LYS A 90 5.98 13.26 -14.19
CA LYS A 90 7.12 13.63 -15.03
C LYS A 90 7.44 12.54 -16.07
N GLU A 91 7.35 11.27 -15.68
CA GLU A 91 7.48 10.12 -16.58
C GLU A 91 6.44 10.18 -17.70
N ALA A 92 5.17 10.44 -17.37
CA ALA A 92 4.08 10.55 -18.34
C ALA A 92 4.23 11.77 -19.28
N GLU A 93 4.86 12.85 -18.81
CA GLU A 93 5.16 14.05 -19.59
C GLU A 93 6.41 13.86 -20.51
N GLY A 94 7.03 12.68 -20.51
CA GLY A 94 8.22 12.39 -21.33
C GLY A 94 9.49 13.07 -20.83
N GLN A 95 9.46 13.65 -19.62
CA GLN A 95 10.65 14.13 -18.92
C GLN A 95 11.33 12.93 -18.26
N PHE A 96 11.89 12.07 -19.10
CA PHE A 96 12.73 10.94 -18.71
C PHE A 96 14.16 11.36 -18.33
N ASP A 97 14.47 12.65 -18.50
CA ASP A 97 15.81 13.18 -18.40
C ASP A 97 16.17 13.48 -16.93
N LEU A 98 17.31 12.96 -16.49
CA LEU A 98 18.03 13.23 -15.23
C LEU A 98 17.69 12.49 -13.92
N PHE A 99 16.75 11.54 -13.84
CA PHE A 99 16.56 10.73 -12.61
C PHE A 99 16.52 9.20 -12.81
N GLY A 100 16.45 8.71 -14.04
CA GLY A 100 16.38 7.28 -14.36
C GLY A 100 17.62 6.70 -15.04
N GLY A 101 18.79 7.34 -14.87
CA GLY A 101 20.04 6.98 -15.56
C GLY A 101 20.96 6.00 -14.83
N GLY A 102 20.48 5.30 -13.81
CA GLY A 102 21.26 4.31 -13.08
C GLY A 102 20.36 3.33 -12.35
N GLU A 103 20.59 2.04 -12.62
CA GLU A 103 20.07 0.89 -11.88
C GLU A 103 18.67 0.40 -12.28
N GLU A 104 18.58 -0.07 -13.53
CA GLU A 104 18.11 -1.44 -13.69
C GLU A 104 18.99 -2.34 -12.79
N GLU A 105 18.37 -3.02 -11.81
CA GLU A 105 18.92 -4.15 -11.02
C GLU A 105 19.30 -3.94 -9.53
N SER A 106 19.11 -2.76 -8.90
CA SER A 106 19.24 -2.64 -7.44
C SER A 106 17.88 -2.51 -6.77
N GLY A 107 17.66 -3.25 -5.67
CA GLY A 107 16.42 -3.21 -4.88
C GLY A 107 16.24 -1.93 -4.06
N GLU A 108 16.73 -0.79 -4.55
CA GLU A 108 16.65 0.49 -3.85
C GLU A 108 15.27 1.15 -4.08
N PRO A 109 14.64 1.72 -3.04
CA PRO A 109 13.39 2.45 -3.20
C PRO A 109 13.55 3.62 -4.17
N GLY A 110 12.56 3.82 -5.06
CA GLY A 110 12.51 5.01 -5.91
C GLY A 110 12.64 6.32 -5.12
N PHE A 111 13.15 7.37 -5.76
CA PHE A 111 13.46 8.66 -5.11
C PHE A 111 12.30 9.16 -4.22
N GLY A 112 12.58 9.37 -2.93
CA GLY A 112 11.59 9.84 -1.95
C GLY A 112 10.72 8.75 -1.29
N LEU A 113 11.10 7.48 -1.46
CA LEU A 113 10.49 6.32 -0.79
C LEU A 113 11.36 5.70 0.32
N ASP A 114 12.57 6.21 0.53
CA ASP A 114 13.45 5.79 1.62
C ASP A 114 12.96 6.39 2.94
N VAL A 115 12.10 5.64 3.63
CA VAL A 115 11.50 6.01 4.91
C VAL A 115 11.68 4.86 5.88
N GLU A 116 12.27 5.17 7.04
CA GLU A 116 12.26 4.23 8.17
C GLU A 116 10.89 4.26 8.85
N PHE A 117 10.21 3.12 8.80
CA PHE A 117 8.94 2.94 9.50
C PHE A 117 9.20 2.55 10.94
N SER A 118 8.45 3.15 11.88
CA SER A 118 8.52 2.74 13.27
C SER A 118 7.99 1.32 13.46
N ASP A 119 8.72 0.50 14.22
CA ASP A 119 8.27 -0.82 14.67
C ASP A 119 7.20 -0.76 15.78
N ILE A 120 6.88 0.44 16.26
CA ILE A 120 5.84 0.64 17.26
C ILE A 120 4.48 0.57 16.56
N GLU A 121 3.65 -0.38 16.98
CA GLU A 121 2.29 -0.53 16.47
C GLU A 121 1.24 0.11 17.42
N TRP A 122 0.04 0.32 16.90
CA TRP A 122 -1.13 0.65 17.72
C TRP A 122 -1.56 -0.51 18.62
N GLU A 123 -2.29 -0.17 19.69
CA GLU A 123 -2.97 -1.17 20.51
C GLU A 123 -3.99 -1.97 19.67
N LYS A 124 -4.14 -3.25 19.99
CA LYS A 124 -5.00 -4.19 19.26
C LYS A 124 -6.43 -3.69 19.11
N ALA A 125 -7.01 -3.10 20.16
CA ALA A 125 -8.34 -2.51 20.12
C ALA A 125 -8.49 -1.43 19.03
N TYR A 126 -7.44 -0.62 18.82
CA TYR A 126 -7.43 0.41 17.78
C TYR A 126 -7.31 -0.21 16.38
N LEU A 127 -6.43 -1.21 16.20
CA LEU A 127 -6.31 -1.95 14.93
C LEU A 127 -7.65 -2.57 14.52
N LEU A 128 -8.33 -3.25 15.44
CA LEU A 128 -9.63 -3.87 15.20
C LEU A 128 -10.70 -2.83 14.87
N ALA A 129 -10.66 -1.65 15.50
CA ALA A 129 -11.57 -0.55 15.19
C ALA A 129 -11.37 -0.04 13.75
N GLN A 130 -10.11 0.14 13.32
CA GLN A 130 -9.78 0.55 11.95
C GLN A 130 -10.17 -0.51 10.92
N GLU A 131 -9.94 -1.78 11.22
CA GLU A 131 -10.32 -2.89 10.35
C GLU A 131 -11.84 -2.95 10.16
N ARG A 132 -12.61 -2.86 11.24
CA ARG A 132 -14.08 -2.79 11.15
C ARG A 132 -14.55 -1.55 10.37
N GLU A 133 -13.90 -0.42 10.54
CA GLU A 133 -14.26 0.80 9.83
C GLU A 133 -14.07 0.65 8.31
N MET A 134 -13.02 -0.05 7.88
CA MET A 134 -12.68 -0.24 6.47
C MET A 134 -13.37 -1.45 5.84
N LEU A 135 -13.59 -2.54 6.57
CA LEU A 135 -14.14 -3.80 6.06
C LEU A 135 -15.62 -4.02 6.43
N GLY A 136 -16.14 -3.27 7.40
CA GLY A 136 -17.51 -3.42 7.92
C GLY A 136 -17.68 -4.55 8.94
N LEU A 137 -16.64 -5.35 9.17
CA LEU A 137 -16.62 -6.46 10.15
C LEU A 137 -15.21 -6.67 10.69
N TYR A 138 -15.10 -7.43 11.78
CA TYR A 138 -13.81 -7.85 12.33
C TYR A 138 -13.38 -9.16 11.66
N VAL A 139 -12.23 -9.11 10.98
CA VAL A 139 -11.64 -10.21 10.20
C VAL A 139 -10.52 -10.89 10.98
N SER A 140 -9.67 -10.11 11.66
CA SER A 140 -8.49 -10.64 12.34
C SER A 140 -8.79 -11.21 13.73
N ASP A 141 -9.67 -10.56 14.51
CA ASP A 141 -10.07 -11.06 15.83
C ASP A 141 -11.38 -10.40 16.33
N HIS A 142 -12.08 -11.04 17.26
CA HIS A 142 -13.29 -10.47 17.85
C HIS A 142 -12.94 -9.39 18.90
N PRO A 143 -13.63 -8.23 18.94
CA PRO A 143 -13.33 -7.11 19.83
C PRO A 143 -13.50 -7.37 21.34
N LEU A 144 -13.96 -8.57 21.72
CA LEU A 144 -14.11 -8.99 23.12
C LEU A 144 -12.89 -9.79 23.62
N PHE A 145 -12.02 -10.24 22.71
CA PHE A 145 -10.83 -11.04 23.01
C PHE A 145 -9.53 -10.34 22.55
N GLY A 146 -9.63 -9.08 22.13
CA GLY A 146 -8.52 -8.24 21.70
C GLY A 146 -8.33 -7.00 22.55
#